data_AF-A0A432XPI5-F1
#
_entry.id   AF-A0A432XPI5-F1
#
_cell.length_a   1.000
_cell.length_b   1.000
_cell.length_c   1.000
_cell.angle_alpha   90.00
_cell.angle_beta   90.00
_cell.angle_gamma   90.00
#
_symmetry.space_group_name_H-M   'P 1'
#
loop_
_entity.id
_entity.type
_entity.pdbx_description
1 polymer ?
#
loop_
_entity_poly.entity_id
_entity_poly.type
_entity_poly.pdbx_seq_one_letter_code
_entity_poly.pdbx_strand_id
1 'polypeptide(L)'
;MTERREILLDLLLFVTALSLALWQRDDGHSIVWGMWLSSLLIGYTYIVSSIVRWVAAMYRVGGGMFLFGLVNGLFLLAFFTVHFGGFHLGHAIFLNDFFPIPVAAERQGLFLDPQQYLWVVTEYWWFLLIVLVSDRHDLLGQRAPLPQEPQSTKKAMSKMNLMKPYAKVVRLHILIFVFAGAQALQWSEALVLVIIHAAYFLPWRRFYRLVKPHKVTTDATAQSE
;
A
#
# COMPACT_ATOMS: atom_id res chain seq x y z
N MET A 1 -5.55 1.31 24.48
CA MET A 1 -4.11 0.92 24.46
C MET A 1 -3.34 2.08 23.86
N THR A 2 -2.25 2.51 24.52
CA THR A 2 -1.66 3.85 24.39
C THR A 2 -0.86 4.04 23.10
N GLU A 3 -1.10 5.15 22.39
CA GLU A 3 -0.41 5.59 21.15
C GLU A 3 1.12 5.43 21.20
N ARG A 4 1.71 5.61 22.38
CA ARG A 4 3.14 5.36 22.65
C ARG A 4 3.59 3.93 22.33
N ARG A 5 2.78 2.92 22.70
CA ARG A 5 3.10 1.51 22.42
C ARG A 5 3.12 1.22 20.93
N GLU A 6 2.21 1.83 20.17
CA GLU A 6 2.18 1.68 18.71
C GLU A 6 3.38 2.36 18.05
N ILE A 7 3.78 3.55 18.51
CA ILE A 7 4.99 4.22 18.03
C ILE A 7 6.25 3.39 18.33
N LEU A 8 6.35 2.82 19.54
CA LEU A 8 7.47 1.96 19.91
C LEU A 8 7.53 0.69 19.06
N LEU A 9 6.37 0.07 18.78
CA LEU A 9 6.30 -1.09 17.89
C LEU A 9 6.74 -0.75 16.47
N ASP A 10 6.24 0.36 15.91
CA ASP A 10 6.63 0.78 14.55
C ASP A 10 8.11 1.14 14.48
N LEU A 11 8.66 1.76 15.52
CA LEU A 11 10.09 2.08 15.61
C LEU A 11 10.94 0.81 15.74
N LEU A 12 10.48 -0.18 16.52
CA LEU A 12 11.15 -1.48 16.63
C LEU A 12 11.12 -2.25 15.31
N LEU A 13 10.00 -2.22 14.58
CA LEU A 13 9.90 -2.81 13.24
C LEU A 13 10.83 -2.11 12.26
N PHE A 14 10.88 -0.77 12.28
CA PHE A 14 11.80 0.02 11.46
C PHE A 14 13.27 -0.32 11.75
N VAL A 15 13.68 -0.33 13.02
CA VAL A 15 15.06 -0.65 13.40
C VAL A 15 15.39 -2.08 13.02
N THR A 16 14.51 -3.05 13.30
CA THR A 16 14.73 -4.46 12.94
C THR A 16 14.88 -4.63 11.42
N ALA A 17 13.98 -4.03 10.63
CA ALA A 17 14.05 -4.10 9.16
C ALA A 17 15.33 -3.46 8.63
N LEU A 18 15.67 -2.25 9.11
CA LEU A 18 16.88 -1.55 8.69
C LEU A 18 18.16 -2.31 9.10
N SER A 19 18.22 -2.83 10.33
CA SER A 19 19.36 -3.62 10.80
C SER A 19 19.53 -4.90 9.99
N LEU A 20 18.44 -5.58 9.63
CA LEU A 20 18.49 -6.77 8.78
C LEU A 20 19.02 -6.43 7.38
N ALA A 21 18.49 -5.36 6.77
CA ALA A 21 18.92 -4.90 5.45
C ALA A 21 20.41 -4.50 5.44
N LEU A 22 20.86 -3.75 6.44
CA LEU A 22 22.28 -3.37 6.57
C LEU A 22 23.19 -4.57 6.83
N TRP A 23 22.73 -5.56 7.61
CA TRP A 23 23.49 -6.77 7.88
C TRP A 23 23.64 -7.65 6.63
N GLN A 24 22.59 -7.76 5.83
CA GLN A 24 22.60 -8.50 4.57
C GLN A 24 23.34 -7.77 3.44
N ARG A 25 23.75 -6.51 3.67
CA ARG A 25 24.26 -5.60 2.62
C ARG A 25 23.31 -5.56 1.43
N ASP A 26 22.02 -5.52 1.72
CA ASP A 26 20.98 -5.39 0.71
C ASP A 26 21.19 -4.06 -0.02
N ASP A 27 21.28 -4.08 -1.34
CA ASP A 27 21.38 -2.90 -2.20
C ASP A 27 20.03 -2.18 -2.37
N GLY A 28 19.00 -2.63 -1.64
CA GLY A 28 17.63 -2.15 -1.69
C GLY A 28 16.71 -3.06 -2.48
N HIS A 29 17.24 -4.13 -3.08
CA HIS A 29 16.48 -5.11 -3.84
C HIS A 29 15.36 -5.72 -2.98
N SER A 30 15.65 -6.07 -1.72
CA SER A 30 14.65 -6.67 -0.83
C SER A 30 13.49 -5.73 -0.51
N ILE A 31 13.78 -4.44 -0.34
CA ILE A 31 12.75 -3.44 -0.02
C ILE A 31 11.88 -3.19 -1.23
N VAL A 32 12.48 -3.00 -2.40
CA VAL A 32 11.75 -2.62 -3.61
C VAL A 32 10.86 -3.76 -4.09
N TRP A 33 11.39 -4.97 -4.17
CA TRP A 33 10.61 -6.15 -4.54
C TRP A 33 9.63 -6.56 -3.45
N GLY A 34 9.98 -6.41 -2.16
CA GLY A 34 9.06 -6.62 -1.04
C GLY A 34 7.89 -5.62 -1.04
N MET A 35 8.14 -4.34 -1.35
CA MET A 35 7.09 -3.32 -1.52
C MET A 35 6.21 -3.60 -2.74
N TRP A 36 6.80 -4.02 -3.86
CA TRP A 36 6.04 -4.44 -5.03
C TRP A 36 5.14 -5.65 -4.73
N LEU A 37 5.69 -6.68 -4.10
CA LEU A 37 4.95 -7.90 -3.75
C LEU A 37 3.82 -7.61 -2.75
N SER A 38 4.11 -6.82 -1.72
CA SER A 38 3.11 -6.43 -0.72
C SER A 38 2.01 -5.55 -1.31
N SER A 39 2.36 -4.57 -2.14
CA SER A 39 1.35 -3.74 -2.81
C SER A 39 0.46 -4.57 -3.74
N LEU A 40 1.03 -5.53 -4.49
CA LEU A 40 0.27 -6.46 -5.33
C LEU A 40 -0.70 -7.30 -4.50
N LEU A 41 -0.22 -8.03 -3.50
CA LEU A 41 -1.03 -8.99 -2.74
C LEU A 41 -2.06 -8.30 -1.84
N ILE A 42 -1.63 -7.28 -1.09
CA ILE A 42 -2.52 -6.55 -0.19
C ILE A 42 -3.52 -5.70 -0.99
N GLY A 43 -3.07 -5.04 -2.05
CA GLY A 43 -3.94 -4.26 -2.93
C GLY A 43 -5.00 -5.13 -3.60
N TYR A 44 -4.61 -6.29 -4.12
CA TYR A 44 -5.56 -7.21 -4.76
C TYR A 44 -6.54 -7.82 -3.75
N THR A 45 -6.06 -8.19 -2.55
CA THR A 45 -6.93 -8.65 -1.45
C THR A 45 -7.94 -7.57 -1.06
N TYR A 46 -7.53 -6.31 -1.06
CA TYR A 46 -8.42 -5.19 -0.79
C TYR A 46 -9.49 -5.01 -1.87
N ILE A 47 -9.12 -5.14 -3.15
CA ILE A 47 -10.07 -5.10 -4.27
C ILE A 47 -11.11 -6.21 -4.14
N VAL A 48 -10.67 -7.46 -4.00
CA VAL A 48 -11.56 -8.63 -3.90
C VAL A 48 -12.48 -8.52 -2.69
N SER A 49 -11.93 -8.21 -1.51
CA SER A 49 -12.74 -8.08 -0.29
C SER A 49 -13.73 -6.91 -0.35
N SER A 50 -13.40 -5.83 -1.04
CA SER A 50 -14.32 -4.69 -1.25
C SER A 50 -15.48 -5.07 -2.16
N ILE A 51 -15.20 -5.79 -3.26
CA ILE A 51 -16.23 -6.29 -4.18
C ILE A 51 -17.12 -7.30 -3.47
N VAL A 52 -16.56 -8.28 -2.77
CA VAL A 52 -17.33 -9.29 -2.01
C VAL A 52 -18.25 -8.63 -0.99
N ARG A 53 -17.75 -7.64 -0.23
CA ARG A 53 -18.57 -6.90 0.73
C ARG A 53 -19.70 -6.13 0.05
N TRP A 54 -19.43 -5.54 -1.11
CA TRP A 54 -20.43 -4.82 -1.87
C TRP A 54 -21.53 -5.75 -2.39
N VAL A 55 -21.17 -6.90 -2.97
CA VAL A 55 -22.12 -7.95 -3.41
C VAL A 55 -22.94 -8.47 -2.23
N ALA A 56 -22.29 -8.74 -1.09
CA ALA A 56 -22.98 -9.19 0.12
C ALA A 56 -23.94 -8.13 0.68
N ALA A 57 -23.62 -6.84 0.55
CA ALA A 57 -24.54 -5.76 0.92
C ALA A 57 -25.76 -5.73 -0.01
N MET A 58 -25.56 -5.90 -1.32
CA MET A 58 -26.66 -5.96 -2.30
C MET A 58 -27.55 -7.19 -2.12
N TYR A 59 -26.97 -8.33 -1.72
CA TYR A 59 -27.72 -9.53 -1.34
C TYR A 59 -28.68 -9.25 -0.18
N ARG A 60 -28.25 -8.50 0.83
CA ARG A 60 -29.09 -8.13 1.98
C ARG A 60 -30.24 -7.18 1.64
N VAL A 61 -30.10 -6.38 0.58
CA VAL A 61 -31.19 -5.52 0.07
C VAL A 61 -32.27 -6.36 -0.64
N GLY A 62 -31.89 -7.47 -1.27
CA GLY A 62 -32.81 -8.39 -1.93
C GLY A 62 -33.31 -7.93 -3.30
N GLY A 63 -34.09 -8.78 -3.96
CA GLY A 63 -34.67 -8.51 -5.28
C GLY A 63 -33.62 -8.29 -6.38
N GLY A 64 -33.95 -7.43 -7.35
CA GLY A 64 -33.07 -7.10 -8.50
C GLY A 64 -31.73 -6.46 -8.12
N MET A 65 -31.60 -5.94 -6.89
CA MET A 65 -30.35 -5.36 -6.41
C MET A 65 -29.25 -6.41 -6.24
N PHE A 66 -29.59 -7.66 -5.88
CA PHE A 66 -28.59 -8.73 -5.80
C PHE A 66 -27.98 -9.04 -7.17
N LEU A 67 -28.81 -9.16 -8.21
CA LEU A 67 -28.35 -9.42 -9.58
C LEU A 67 -27.48 -8.27 -10.10
N PHE A 68 -27.90 -7.03 -9.86
CA PHE A 68 -27.09 -5.84 -10.14
C PHE A 68 -25.74 -5.89 -9.41
N GLY A 69 -25.78 -6.25 -8.12
CA GLY A 69 -24.63 -6.58 -7.28
C GLY A 69 -23.69 -7.57 -7.94
N LEU A 70 -24.20 -8.70 -8.39
CA LEU A 70 -23.38 -9.75 -8.96
C LEU A 70 -22.73 -9.32 -10.28
N VAL A 71 -23.51 -8.76 -11.21
CA VAL A 71 -23.02 -8.37 -12.55
C VAL A 71 -21.96 -7.28 -12.45
N ASN A 72 -22.22 -6.22 -11.71
CA ASN A 72 -21.25 -5.14 -11.54
C ASN A 72 -20.04 -5.60 -10.70
N GLY A 73 -20.22 -6.53 -9.77
CA GLY A 73 -19.13 -7.10 -8.98
C GLY A 73 -18.15 -7.88 -9.85
N LEU A 74 -18.67 -8.72 -10.76
CA LEU A 74 -17.87 -9.45 -11.74
C LEU A 74 -17.19 -8.52 -12.73
N PHE A 75 -17.89 -7.49 -13.22
CA PHE A 75 -17.30 -6.47 -14.07
C PHE A 75 -16.13 -5.74 -13.39
N LEU A 76 -16.35 -5.25 -12.15
CA LEU A 76 -15.30 -4.58 -11.38
C LEU A 76 -14.12 -5.50 -11.10
N LEU A 77 -14.38 -6.77 -10.80
CA LEU A 77 -13.32 -7.75 -10.59
C LEU A 77 -12.47 -7.88 -11.86
N ALA A 78 -13.10 -8.17 -13.01
CA ALA A 78 -12.38 -8.30 -14.28
C ALA A 78 -11.61 -7.02 -14.65
N PHE A 79 -12.25 -5.85 -14.54
CA PHE A 79 -11.64 -4.55 -14.82
C PHE A 79 -10.40 -4.32 -13.95
N PHE A 80 -10.54 -4.47 -12.63
CA PHE A 80 -9.42 -4.25 -11.73
C PHE A 80 -8.36 -5.31 -11.87
N THR A 81 -8.68 -6.58 -12.14
CA THR A 81 -7.66 -7.61 -12.42
C THR A 81 -6.78 -7.21 -13.60
N VAL A 82 -7.38 -6.76 -14.71
CA VAL A 82 -6.62 -6.32 -15.89
C VAL A 82 -5.86 -5.02 -15.60
N HIS A 83 -6.52 -4.01 -15.03
CA HIS A 83 -5.92 -2.69 -14.82
C HIS A 83 -4.84 -2.71 -13.73
N PHE A 84 -5.16 -3.22 -12.55
CA PHE A 84 -4.22 -3.32 -11.43
C PHE A 84 -3.12 -4.33 -11.72
N GLY A 85 -3.48 -5.51 -12.24
CA GLY A 85 -2.50 -6.54 -12.63
C GLY A 85 -1.56 -6.04 -13.73
N GLY A 86 -2.09 -5.48 -14.81
CA GLY A 86 -1.30 -4.92 -15.90
C GLY A 86 -0.35 -3.81 -15.45
N PHE A 87 -0.80 -2.94 -14.56
CA PHE A 87 0.05 -1.92 -13.94
C PHE A 87 1.20 -2.53 -13.13
N HIS A 88 0.91 -3.55 -12.32
CA HIS A 88 1.93 -4.27 -11.55
C HIS A 88 2.92 -5.03 -12.41
N LEU A 89 2.48 -5.60 -13.53
CA LEU A 89 3.35 -6.25 -14.52
C LEU A 89 4.30 -5.23 -15.16
N GLY A 90 3.76 -4.09 -15.62
CA GLY A 90 4.56 -2.98 -16.16
C GLY A 90 5.58 -2.45 -15.14
N HIS A 91 5.19 -2.37 -13.88
CA HIS A 91 6.10 -2.01 -12.79
C HIS A 91 7.18 -3.05 -12.54
N ALA A 92 6.85 -4.34 -12.54
CA ALA A 92 7.84 -5.39 -12.33
C ALA A 92 8.93 -5.34 -13.41
N ILE A 93 8.53 -5.09 -14.66
CA ILE A 93 9.45 -4.83 -15.77
C ILE A 93 10.38 -3.66 -15.45
N PHE A 94 9.82 -2.51 -15.11
CA PHE A 94 10.60 -1.32 -14.79
C PHE A 94 11.55 -1.58 -13.61
N LEU A 95 11.07 -2.21 -12.54
CA LEU A 95 11.88 -2.52 -11.37
C LEU A 95 13.03 -3.46 -11.71
N ASN A 96 12.81 -4.46 -12.56
CA ASN A 96 13.86 -5.38 -12.98
C ASN A 96 14.98 -4.71 -13.79
N ASP A 97 14.73 -3.56 -14.41
CA ASP A 97 15.77 -2.79 -15.12
C ASP A 97 16.73 -2.07 -14.15
N PHE A 98 16.32 -1.80 -12.90
CA PHE A 98 17.15 -1.17 -11.85
C PHE A 98 17.59 -2.14 -10.75
N PHE A 99 16.78 -3.18 -10.51
CA PHE A 99 16.92 -4.19 -9.47
C PHE A 99 16.70 -5.56 -10.11
N PRO A 100 17.70 -6.07 -10.86
CA PRO A 100 17.56 -7.27 -11.66
C PRO A 100 17.45 -8.51 -10.79
N ILE A 101 16.43 -9.33 -11.05
CA ILE A 101 16.22 -10.61 -10.38
C ILE A 101 17.37 -11.56 -10.76
N PRO A 102 18.10 -12.16 -9.79
CA PRO A 102 19.35 -12.88 -10.04
C PRO A 102 19.18 -14.31 -10.59
N VAL A 103 18.04 -14.62 -11.19
CA VAL A 103 17.78 -15.93 -11.80
C VAL A 103 18.31 -15.94 -13.22
N ALA A 104 19.00 -17.02 -13.63
CA ALA A 104 19.63 -17.21 -14.93
C ALA A 104 18.65 -17.39 -16.12
N ALA A 105 17.52 -16.69 -16.09
CA ALA A 105 16.63 -16.54 -17.21
C ALA A 105 16.93 -15.19 -17.86
N GLU A 106 17.62 -15.19 -19.01
CA GLU A 106 17.61 -14.01 -19.87
C GLU A 106 16.15 -13.63 -20.14
N ARG A 107 15.84 -12.33 -20.05
CA ARG A 107 14.48 -11.83 -20.30
C ARG A 107 14.10 -12.13 -21.76
N GLN A 108 13.32 -13.19 -21.98
CA GLN A 108 12.79 -13.56 -23.29
C GLN A 108 11.54 -12.73 -23.59
N GLY A 109 11.73 -11.48 -24.02
CA GLY A 109 10.65 -10.60 -24.49
C GLY A 109 10.26 -9.47 -23.55
N LEU A 110 9.03 -8.95 -23.70
CA LEU A 110 8.59 -7.76 -22.98
C LEU A 110 8.25 -8.01 -21.50
N PHE A 111 7.96 -9.25 -21.10
CA PHE A 111 7.56 -9.58 -19.74
C PHE A 111 8.64 -10.40 -19.01
N LEU A 112 8.58 -10.41 -17.68
CA LEU A 112 9.39 -11.29 -16.85
C LEU A 112 8.92 -12.74 -16.98
N ASP A 113 9.85 -13.68 -16.83
CA ASP A 113 9.57 -15.11 -16.82
C ASP A 113 8.80 -15.51 -15.54
N PRO A 114 7.86 -16.48 -15.59
CA PRO A 114 7.19 -17.01 -14.41
C PRO A 114 8.13 -17.40 -13.26
N GLN A 115 9.33 -17.91 -13.55
CA GLN A 115 10.34 -18.26 -12.55
C GLN A 115 10.87 -17.04 -11.80
N GLN A 116 10.96 -15.87 -12.46
CA GLN A 116 11.39 -14.63 -11.82
C GLN A 116 10.34 -14.15 -10.82
N TYR A 117 9.06 -14.23 -11.15
CA TYR A 117 7.98 -13.92 -10.19
C TYR A 117 7.98 -14.89 -9.01
N LEU A 118 8.17 -16.18 -9.28
CA LEU A 118 8.24 -17.19 -8.23
C LEU A 118 9.43 -16.92 -7.29
N TRP A 119 10.58 -16.55 -7.84
CA TRP A 119 11.77 -16.18 -7.07
C TRP A 119 11.49 -14.99 -6.13
N VAL A 120 10.86 -13.93 -6.65
CA VAL A 120 10.47 -12.75 -5.85
C VAL A 120 9.54 -13.16 -4.70
N VAL A 121 8.57 -14.03 -4.97
CA VAL A 121 7.67 -14.54 -3.93
C VAL A 121 8.44 -15.36 -2.89
N THR A 122 9.31 -16.28 -3.30
CA THR A 122 10.07 -17.13 -2.37
C THR A 122 11.09 -16.36 -1.54
N GLU A 123 11.68 -15.30 -2.11
CA GLU A 123 12.71 -14.52 -1.43
C GLU A 123 12.11 -13.46 -0.50
N TYR A 124 11.00 -12.83 -0.89
CA TYR A 124 10.47 -11.65 -0.22
C TYR A 124 9.11 -11.84 0.48
N TRP A 125 8.61 -13.07 0.60
CA TRP A 125 7.35 -13.32 1.31
C TRP A 125 7.38 -12.84 2.78
N TRP A 126 8.53 -12.88 3.45
CA TRP A 126 8.66 -12.43 4.85
C TRP A 126 8.36 -10.93 4.99
N PHE A 127 8.65 -10.14 3.96
CA PHE A 127 8.33 -8.71 3.91
C PHE A 127 6.82 -8.49 3.99
N LEU A 128 6.01 -9.40 3.43
CA LEU A 128 4.56 -9.36 3.57
C LEU A 128 4.13 -9.43 5.03
N LEU A 129 4.77 -10.24 5.85
CA LEU A 129 4.44 -10.33 7.28
C LEU A 129 4.69 -8.99 7.97
N ILE A 130 5.81 -8.34 7.68
CA ILE A 130 6.14 -7.02 8.24
C ILE A 130 5.10 -5.99 7.81
N VAL A 131 4.76 -5.93 6.53
CA VAL A 131 3.76 -4.98 6.02
C VAL A 131 2.38 -5.28 6.58
N LEU A 132 1.96 -6.55 6.68
CA LEU A 132 0.69 -6.94 7.29
C LEU A 132 0.61 -6.49 8.76
N VAL A 133 1.70 -6.60 9.51
CA VAL A 133 1.78 -6.14 10.90
C VAL A 133 1.77 -4.61 10.96
N SER A 134 2.54 -3.93 10.12
CA SER A 134 2.61 -2.46 10.06
C SER A 134 1.25 -1.85 9.69
N ASP A 135 0.64 -2.35 8.62
CA ASP A 135 -0.60 -1.84 8.05
C ASP A 135 -1.86 -2.49 8.66
N ARG A 136 -1.71 -3.28 9.73
CA ARG A 136 -2.83 -3.97 10.41
C ARG A 136 -4.00 -3.03 10.73
N HIS A 137 -3.73 -1.78 11.10
CA HIS A 137 -4.78 -0.81 11.41
C HIS A 137 -5.50 -0.28 10.15
N ASP A 138 -4.82 -0.19 9.01
CA ASP A 138 -5.45 0.16 7.74
C ASP A 138 -6.26 -1.04 7.18
N LEU A 139 -5.78 -2.27 7.41
CA LEU A 139 -6.42 -3.51 6.94
C LEU A 139 -7.63 -3.92 7.78
N LEU A 140 -7.55 -3.72 9.09
CA LEU A 140 -8.59 -4.01 10.07
C LEU A 140 -9.49 -2.79 10.35
N GLY A 141 -9.01 -1.58 10.05
CA GLY A 141 -9.72 -0.32 10.28
C GLY A 141 -10.89 -0.10 9.31
N GLN A 142 -11.60 1.01 9.52
CA GLN A 142 -12.85 1.36 8.83
C GLN A 142 -12.69 1.34 7.29
N ARG A 143 -13.01 0.20 6.70
CA ARG A 143 -13.28 0.04 5.27
C ARG A 143 -14.42 0.98 4.90
N ALA A 144 -14.42 1.51 3.67
CA ALA A 144 -15.42 2.46 3.20
C ALA A 144 -16.84 2.03 3.65
N PRO A 145 -17.63 2.94 4.25
CA PRO A 145 -18.96 2.61 4.73
C PRO A 145 -19.77 2.06 3.55
N LEU A 146 -20.36 0.88 3.75
CA LEU A 146 -21.31 0.35 2.78
C LEU A 146 -22.48 1.34 2.68
N PRO A 147 -23.04 1.58 1.48
CA PRO A 147 -24.26 2.37 1.37
C PRO A 147 -25.33 1.65 2.19
N GLN A 148 -25.68 2.21 3.36
CA GLN A 148 -26.72 1.62 4.20
C GLN A 148 -28.11 1.89 3.64
N GLU A 149 -28.26 2.84 2.72
CA GLU A 149 -29.53 3.11 2.03
C GLU A 149 -29.38 3.61 0.58
N PRO A 150 -30.31 3.21 -0.32
CA PRO A 150 -30.30 3.56 -1.74
C PRO A 150 -30.44 5.08 -2.01
N GLN A 151 -31.05 5.86 -1.11
CA GLN A 151 -31.16 7.32 -1.27
C GLN A 151 -29.84 8.06 -0.95
N SER A 152 -28.89 7.43 -0.25
CA SER A 152 -27.64 8.06 0.18
C SER A 152 -26.49 7.93 -0.83
N THR A 153 -26.68 7.21 -1.93
CA THR A 153 -25.62 6.82 -2.87
C THR A 153 -24.84 8.02 -3.40
N LYS A 154 -25.49 9.14 -3.75
CA LYS A 154 -24.81 10.39 -4.16
C LYS A 154 -23.95 11.00 -3.03
N LYS A 155 -24.44 10.97 -1.78
CA LYS A 155 -23.76 11.52 -0.60
C LYS A 155 -22.62 10.62 -0.12
N ALA A 156 -22.74 9.31 -0.34
CA ALA A 156 -21.68 8.34 -0.14
C ALA A 156 -20.58 8.50 -1.21
N MET A 157 -20.96 8.67 -2.49
CA MET A 157 -20.02 8.92 -3.58
C MET A 157 -19.27 10.25 -3.44
N SER A 158 -19.93 11.32 -2.99
CA SER A 158 -19.29 12.63 -2.78
C SER A 158 -18.25 12.64 -1.65
N LYS A 159 -18.32 11.67 -0.72
CA LYS A 159 -17.33 11.51 0.36
C LYS A 159 -16.18 10.58 -0.02
N MET A 160 -16.24 9.91 -1.18
CA MET A 160 -15.13 9.11 -1.67
C MET A 160 -14.04 10.05 -2.18
N ASN A 161 -13.03 10.28 -1.33
CA ASN A 161 -11.83 10.98 -1.76
C ASN A 161 -11.03 10.05 -2.70
N LEU A 162 -11.31 10.15 -4.00
CA LEU A 162 -10.70 9.35 -5.07
C LEU A 162 -9.17 9.50 -5.15
N MET A 163 -8.60 10.56 -4.54
CA MET A 163 -7.16 10.79 -4.51
C MET A 163 -6.42 10.01 -3.40
N LYS A 164 -7.11 9.56 -2.36
CA LYS A 164 -6.48 8.81 -1.26
C LYS A 164 -5.77 7.52 -1.73
N PRO A 165 -6.37 6.68 -2.59
CA PRO A 165 -5.68 5.52 -3.15
C PRO A 165 -4.47 5.91 -4.01
N TYR A 166 -4.61 6.98 -4.81
CA TYR A 166 -3.55 7.48 -5.69
C TYR A 166 -2.31 7.97 -4.94
N ALA A 167 -2.49 8.62 -3.78
CA ALA A 167 -1.38 9.13 -2.99
C ALA A 167 -0.40 8.04 -2.52
N LYS A 168 -0.89 6.82 -2.21
CA LYS A 168 -0.01 5.69 -1.83
C LYS A 168 0.84 5.24 -3.03
N VAL A 169 0.23 5.17 -4.22
CA VAL A 169 0.90 4.78 -5.46
C VAL A 169 1.93 5.82 -5.88
N VAL A 170 1.57 7.11 -5.89
CA VAL A 170 2.47 8.21 -6.25
C VAL A 170 3.68 8.25 -5.32
N ARG A 171 3.48 8.05 -4.01
CA ARG A 171 4.59 7.96 -3.04
C ARG A 171 5.59 6.85 -3.42
N LEU A 172 5.09 5.69 -3.83
CA LEU A 172 5.94 4.56 -4.23
C LEU A 172 6.73 4.89 -5.51
N HIS A 173 6.13 5.56 -6.49
CA HIS A 173 6.85 5.99 -7.70
C HIS A 173 7.93 7.03 -7.39
N ILE A 174 7.62 8.00 -6.53
CA ILE A 174 8.59 9.01 -6.12
C ILE A 174 9.78 8.33 -5.45
N LEU A 175 9.56 7.32 -4.59
CA LEU A 175 10.66 6.57 -3.97
C LEU A 175 11.52 5.82 -4.99
N ILE A 176 10.88 5.18 -5.98
CA ILE A 176 11.60 4.52 -7.07
C ILE A 176 12.45 5.55 -7.86
N PHE A 177 11.91 6.73 -8.20
CA PHE A 177 12.67 7.76 -8.89
C PHE A 177 13.79 8.37 -8.05
N VAL A 178 13.56 8.57 -6.74
CA VAL A 178 14.60 9.01 -5.80
C VAL A 178 15.71 7.99 -5.75
N PHE A 179 15.38 6.70 -5.73
CA PHE A 179 16.38 5.63 -5.74
C PHE A 179 17.17 5.58 -7.03
N ALA A 180 16.48 5.58 -8.19
CA ALA A 180 17.13 5.58 -9.49
C ALA A 180 18.07 6.79 -9.65
N GLY A 181 17.63 7.97 -9.18
CA GLY A 181 18.47 9.17 -9.14
C GLY A 181 19.66 9.04 -8.18
N ALA A 182 19.48 8.44 -7.00
CA ALA A 182 20.55 8.22 -6.04
C ALA A 182 21.62 7.26 -6.57
N GLN A 183 21.23 6.19 -7.26
CA GLN A 183 22.17 5.30 -7.94
C GLN A 183 22.90 6.01 -9.10
N ALA A 184 22.19 6.79 -9.91
CA ALA A 184 22.83 7.57 -11.00
C ALA A 184 23.87 8.57 -10.47
N LEU A 185 23.68 9.09 -9.26
CA LEU A 185 24.61 9.98 -8.56
C LEU A 185 25.63 9.25 -7.68
N GLN A 186 25.67 7.91 -7.72
CA GLN A 186 26.57 7.07 -6.94
C GLN A 186 26.53 7.36 -5.43
N TRP A 187 25.34 7.61 -4.89
CA TRP A 187 25.16 7.74 -3.43
C TRP A 187 25.51 6.43 -2.74
N SER A 188 26.03 6.52 -1.51
CA SER A 188 26.31 5.32 -0.72
C SER A 188 25.04 4.50 -0.49
N GLU A 189 25.07 3.21 -0.78
CA GLU A 189 23.95 2.26 -0.61
C GLU A 189 23.32 2.37 0.78
N ALA A 190 24.15 2.47 1.82
CA ALA A 190 23.70 2.64 3.20
C ALA A 190 22.79 3.87 3.40
N LEU A 191 23.12 5.01 2.79
CA LEU A 191 22.32 6.23 2.86
C LEU A 191 20.99 6.06 2.15
N VAL A 192 21.00 5.38 0.99
CA VAL A 192 19.80 5.13 0.21
C VAL A 192 18.84 4.18 0.94
N LEU A 193 19.38 3.11 1.55
CA LEU A 193 18.63 2.19 2.41
C LEU A 193 17.99 2.93 3.59
N VAL A 194 18.74 3.78 4.28
CA VAL A 194 18.22 4.58 5.39
C VAL A 194 17.08 5.48 4.93
N ILE A 195 17.23 6.17 3.79
CA ILE A 195 16.19 7.05 3.26
C ILE A 195 14.94 6.26 2.90
N ILE A 196 15.04 5.12 2.21
CA ILE A 196 13.87 4.32 1.84
C ILE A 196 13.18 3.77 3.08
N HIS A 197 13.93 3.15 3.99
CA HIS A 197 13.35 2.59 5.21
C HIS A 197 12.68 3.68 6.04
N ALA A 198 13.33 4.83 6.20
CA ALA A 198 12.75 5.95 6.93
C ALA A 198 11.51 6.47 6.20
N ALA A 199 11.58 6.63 4.89
CA ALA A 199 10.45 7.09 4.11
C ALA A 199 9.28 6.12 4.18
N TYR A 200 9.48 4.79 4.29
CA TYR A 200 8.39 3.82 4.28
C TYR A 200 7.87 3.48 5.68
N PHE A 201 8.75 3.08 6.59
CA PHE A 201 8.39 2.51 7.89
C PHE A 201 8.33 3.54 9.01
N LEU A 202 8.96 4.72 8.85
CA LEU A 202 8.87 5.72 9.91
C LEU A 202 7.44 6.27 9.97
N PRO A 203 6.80 6.30 11.16
CA PRO A 203 5.42 6.75 11.31
C PRO A 203 5.31 8.28 11.25
N TRP A 204 5.71 8.88 10.12
CA TRP A 204 5.76 10.33 9.90
C TRP A 204 4.48 11.03 10.35
N ARG A 205 3.30 10.47 10.05
CA ARG A 205 2.00 11.04 10.43
C ARG A 205 1.78 11.14 11.94
N ARG A 206 2.36 10.24 12.73
CA ARG A 206 2.30 10.29 14.19
C ARG A 206 3.31 11.30 14.71
N PHE A 207 4.53 11.33 14.18
CA PHE A 207 5.52 12.37 14.50
C PHE A 207 5.00 13.78 14.18
N TYR A 208 4.41 14.01 13.01
CA TYR A 208 3.81 15.29 12.64
C TYR A 208 2.66 15.71 13.58
N ARG A 209 1.92 14.76 14.16
CA ARG A 209 0.87 15.05 15.15
C ARG A 209 1.43 15.39 16.52
N LEU A 210 2.56 14.80 16.90
CA LEU A 210 3.26 15.17 18.14
C LEU A 210 3.90 16.56 18.05
N VAL A 211 4.37 16.95 16.85
CA VAL A 211 5.01 18.24 16.62
C VAL A 211 4.00 19.37 16.37
N LYS A 212 2.82 19.08 15.80
CA LYS A 212 1.76 20.09 15.65
C LYS A 212 1.14 20.39 17.01
N PRO A 213 1.27 21.61 17.56
CA PRO A 213 0.59 21.98 18.79
C PRO A 213 -0.91 21.83 18.59
N HIS A 214 -1.58 21.22 19.58
CA HIS A 214 -3.04 21.14 19.63
C HIS A 214 -3.55 22.57 19.52
N LYS A 215 -4.30 22.91 18.46
CA LYS A 215 -5.08 24.15 18.47
C LYS A 215 -6.11 23.95 19.57
N VAL A 216 -5.87 24.55 20.73
CA VAL A 216 -6.90 24.75 21.74
C VAL A 216 -7.94 25.62 21.06
N THR A 217 -9.05 25.01 20.63
CA THR A 217 -10.25 25.75 20.27
C THR A 217 -10.75 26.38 21.56
N THR A 218 -10.37 27.63 21.78
CA THR A 218 -11.04 28.52 22.73
C THR A 218 -12.43 28.81 22.20
N ASP A 219 -13.36 27.86 22.39
CA ASP A 219 -14.79 28.15 22.38
C ASP A 219 -15.13 28.70 23.78
N ALA A 220 -14.74 29.94 24.01
CA ALA A 220 -15.10 30.70 25.21
C ALA A 220 -15.39 32.14 24.80
N THR A 221 -16.56 32.35 24.18
CA THR A 221 -17.40 33.57 24.27
C THR A 221 -18.49 33.52 23.18
N ALA A 222 -19.61 32.88 23.49
CA ALA A 222 -20.90 33.13 22.83
C ALA A 222 -22.04 32.72 23.79
N GLN A 223 -21.96 33.20 25.03
CA GLN A 223 -23.07 33.23 25.99
C GLN A 223 -22.98 34.53 26.79
N SER A 224 -23.14 35.66 26.10
CA SER A 224 -23.57 36.92 26.71
C SER A 224 -23.78 37.93 25.58
N GLU A 225 -25.01 37.99 25.06
CA GLU A 225 -25.78 39.21 24.75
C GLU A 225 -27.17 38.82 24.25
#